data_AF-A0A8E0QM64-F1
#
_entry.id   AF-A0A8E0QM64-F1
#
_cell.length_a   1.000
_cell.length_b   1.000
_cell.length_c   1.000
_cell.angle_alpha   90.00
_cell.angle_beta   90.00
_cell.angle_gamma   90.00
#
_symmetry.space_group_name_H-M   'P 1'
#
loop_
_entity.id
_entity.type
_entity.pdbx_description
1 polymer ?
#
loop_
_entity_poly.entity_id
_entity_poly.type
_entity_poly.pdbx_seq_one_letter_code
_entity_poly.pdbx_strand_id
1 'polypeptide(L)'
;MEDLYLGDAKGPNTIAHDVGIFRTIIHSKNIPATEKSIRRLTDDAKFLMKAGTDAPSQVMAITMFHVLQDNTITEKPKLELKAANPNPNIGLSLETLEQLPYLSAIIKEGIRISSIVISRLPRIAEESLKYQGWDIPPG
;
A
#
# COMPACT_ATOMS: atom_id res chain seq x y z
N MET A 1 11.57 -12.18 31.22
CA MET A 1 10.59 -11.13 30.84
C MET A 1 10.41 -11.23 29.33
N GLU A 2 9.98 -12.40 28.84
CA GLU A 2 10.10 -12.76 27.42
C GLU A 2 8.93 -13.66 26.95
N ASP A 3 7.84 -13.74 27.72
CA ASP A 3 6.75 -14.69 27.48
C ASP A 3 5.35 -14.04 27.31
N LEU A 4 5.25 -12.80 26.80
CA LEU A 4 3.96 -12.11 26.70
C LEU A 4 3.42 -11.89 25.27
N TYR A 5 3.89 -12.61 24.25
CA TYR A 5 3.40 -12.43 22.87
C TYR A 5 3.00 -13.70 22.11
N LEU A 6 2.87 -14.86 22.78
CA LEU A 6 2.18 -16.01 22.19
C LEU A 6 0.78 -16.15 22.80
N GLY A 7 -0.18 -15.45 22.18
CA GLY A 7 -1.60 -15.78 22.35
C GLY A 7 -1.94 -16.96 21.45
N ASP A 8 -2.10 -18.13 22.05
CA ASP A 8 -2.67 -19.31 21.42
C ASP A 8 -4.15 -19.11 21.12
N ALA A 9 -4.53 -19.18 19.84
CA ALA A 9 -5.91 -19.42 19.42
C ALA A 9 -5.92 -20.53 18.36
N LYS A 10 -6.00 -21.78 18.80
CA LYS A 10 -6.23 -22.95 17.93
C LYS A 10 -7.74 -23.22 17.82
N GLY A 11 -8.27 -23.08 16.61
CA GLY A 11 -9.57 -23.62 16.19
C GLY A 11 -9.43 -24.37 14.86
N PRO A 12 -10.10 -25.53 14.66
CA PRO A 12 -9.87 -26.40 13.52
C PRO A 12 -10.68 -25.95 12.31
N ASN A 13 -10.23 -24.86 11.65
CA ASN A 13 -10.51 -24.46 10.25
C ASN A 13 -10.14 -22.97 10.07
N THR A 14 -8.86 -22.64 10.23
CA THR A 14 -8.36 -21.29 9.91
C THR A 14 -7.37 -21.39 8.75
N ILE A 15 -7.81 -20.94 7.58
CA ILE A 15 -6.93 -20.66 6.44
C ILE A 15 -5.88 -19.64 6.94
N ALA A 16 -4.60 -19.92 6.72
CA ALA A 16 -3.47 -19.14 7.19
C ALA A 16 -3.54 -17.69 6.72
N HIS A 17 -3.95 -16.76 7.59
CA HIS A 17 -4.15 -15.34 7.22
C HIS A 17 -3.40 -14.33 8.09
N ASP A 18 -2.27 -14.69 8.70
CA ASP A 18 -1.40 -13.66 9.29
C ASP A 18 0.09 -14.03 9.31
N VAL A 19 0.70 -14.03 8.13
CA VAL A 19 2.16 -14.14 8.01
C VAL A 19 2.71 -12.80 7.52
N GLY A 20 3.14 -11.97 8.48
CA GLY A 20 3.78 -10.69 8.18
C GLY A 20 5.02 -10.84 7.29
N ILE A 21 5.32 -9.81 6.50
CA ILE A 21 6.35 -9.84 5.43
C ILE A 21 7.71 -10.36 5.92
N PHE A 22 8.20 -9.89 7.07
CA PHE A 22 9.51 -10.32 7.60
C PHE A 22 9.50 -11.77 8.07
N ARG A 23 8.39 -12.25 8.61
CA ARG A 23 8.23 -13.66 8.98
C ARG A 23 8.31 -14.53 7.73
N THR A 24 7.66 -14.12 6.65
CA THR A 24 7.73 -14.82 5.35
C THR A 24 9.16 -14.84 4.81
N ILE A 25 9.88 -13.72 4.89
CA ILE A 25 11.27 -13.62 4.41
C ILE A 25 12.19 -14.57 5.19
N ILE A 26 12.11 -14.56 6.52
CA ILE A 26 12.97 -15.38 7.40
C ILE A 26 12.79 -16.87 7.11
N HIS A 27 11.55 -17.34 6.97
CA HIS A 27 11.23 -18.75 6.80
C HIS A 27 11.30 -19.23 5.34
N SER A 28 11.41 -18.33 4.37
CA SER A 28 11.48 -18.68 2.94
C SER A 28 12.76 -19.43 2.60
N LYS A 29 12.66 -20.61 1.96
CA LYS A 29 13.83 -21.35 1.46
C LYS A 29 14.44 -20.73 0.20
N ASN A 30 13.70 -19.87 -0.49
CA ASN A 30 14.11 -19.27 -1.76
C ASN A 30 14.93 -17.98 -1.59
N ILE A 31 15.09 -17.50 -0.36
CA ILE A 31 15.81 -16.27 -0.05
C ILE A 31 17.19 -16.64 0.53
N PRO A 32 18.30 -16.12 -0.04
CA PRO A 32 19.64 -16.35 0.48
C PRO A 32 19.79 -15.93 1.94
N ALA A 33 20.66 -16.62 2.70
CA ALA A 33 20.90 -16.29 4.11
C ALA A 33 21.42 -14.86 4.33
N THR A 34 22.13 -14.28 3.34
CA THR A 34 22.63 -12.90 3.36
C THR A 34 21.50 -11.87 3.48
N GLU A 35 20.39 -12.10 2.77
CA GLU A 35 19.20 -11.23 2.81
C GLU A 35 18.38 -11.37 4.10
N LYS A 36 18.64 -12.42 4.89
CA LYS A 36 17.99 -12.65 6.18
C LYS A 36 18.77 -12.08 7.37
N SER A 37 19.93 -11.49 7.12
CA SER A 37 20.72 -10.87 8.18
C SER A 37 19.94 -9.70 8.80
N ILE A 38 20.10 -9.50 10.11
CA ILE A 38 19.35 -8.47 10.84
C ILE A 38 19.55 -7.08 10.24
N ARG A 39 20.76 -6.80 9.73
CA ARG A 39 21.09 -5.54 9.07
C ARG A 39 20.26 -5.35 7.80
N ARG A 40 20.20 -6.35 6.92
CA ARG A 40 19.43 -6.28 5.67
C ARG A 40 17.93 -6.12 5.95
N LEU A 41 17.37 -6.92 6.87
CA LEU A 41 15.98 -6.80 7.27
C LEU A 41 15.65 -5.44 7.89
N THR A 42 16.59 -4.86 8.64
CA THR A 42 16.44 -3.51 9.21
C THR A 42 16.43 -2.44 8.13
N ASP A 43 17.31 -2.54 7.13
CA ASP A 43 17.34 -1.61 5.99
C ASP A 43 16.01 -1.67 5.22
N ASP A 44 15.51 -2.87 4.95
CA ASP A 44 14.22 -3.08 4.27
C ASP A 44 13.05 -2.56 5.09
N ALA A 45 13.04 -2.77 6.41
CA ALA A 45 12.01 -2.24 7.31
C ALA A 45 12.00 -0.71 7.33
N LYS A 46 13.18 -0.07 7.40
CA LYS A 46 13.31 1.39 7.31
C LYS A 46 12.79 1.91 5.97
N PHE A 47 13.16 1.24 4.88
CA PHE A 47 12.70 1.61 3.55
C PHE A 47 11.18 1.49 3.41
N LEU A 48 10.60 0.37 3.84
CA LEU A 48 9.16 0.12 3.83
C LEU A 48 8.40 1.15 4.66
N MET A 49 8.86 1.45 5.86
CA MET A 49 8.26 2.46 6.74
C MET A 49 8.26 3.83 6.07
N LYS A 50 9.38 4.24 5.49
CA LYS A 50 9.49 5.55 4.82
C LYS A 50 8.57 5.63 3.59
N ALA A 51 8.66 4.65 2.70
CA ALA A 51 7.85 4.59 1.48
C ALA A 51 6.34 4.51 1.79
N GLY A 52 5.97 3.76 2.82
CA GLY A 52 4.59 3.57 3.27
C GLY A 52 4.03 4.70 4.13
N THR A 53 4.81 5.73 4.45
CA THR A 53 4.36 6.87 5.27
C THR A 53 4.28 8.15 4.46
N ASP A 54 5.41 8.64 3.92
CA ASP A 54 5.49 10.00 3.37
C ASP A 54 4.58 10.18 2.15
N ALA A 55 4.71 9.27 1.16
CA ALA A 55 3.92 9.32 -0.06
C ALA A 55 2.41 9.20 0.20
N PRO A 56 1.89 8.15 0.87
CA PRO A 56 0.46 8.04 1.09
C PRO A 56 -0.10 9.16 1.98
N SER A 57 0.67 9.67 2.95
CA SER A 57 0.25 10.83 3.77
C SER A 57 0.00 12.07 2.91
N GLN A 58 0.89 12.32 1.93
CA GLN A 58 0.72 13.43 0.99
C GLN A 58 -0.51 13.22 0.10
N VAL A 59 -0.74 12.01 -0.42
CA VAL A 59 -1.97 11.70 -1.19
C VAL A 59 -3.20 11.99 -0.34
N MET A 60 -3.25 11.47 0.89
CA MET A 60 -4.40 11.62 1.77
C MET A 60 -4.69 13.09 2.08
N ALA A 61 -3.67 13.89 2.37
CA ALA A 61 -3.83 15.32 2.65
C ALA A 61 -4.42 16.08 1.46
N ILE A 62 -3.88 15.87 0.25
CA ILE A 62 -4.36 16.51 -0.98
C ILE A 62 -5.79 16.05 -1.31
N THR A 63 -6.04 14.75 -1.21
CA THR A 63 -7.37 14.17 -1.46
C THR A 63 -8.41 14.76 -0.52
N MET A 64 -8.11 14.82 0.78
CA MET A 64 -9.02 15.39 1.78
C MET A 64 -9.26 16.87 1.58
N PHE A 65 -8.24 17.64 1.20
CA PHE A 65 -8.42 19.05 0.84
C PHE A 65 -9.47 19.20 -0.27
N HIS A 66 -9.34 18.46 -1.38
CA HIS A 66 -10.27 18.54 -2.50
C HIS A 66 -11.67 18.00 -2.18
N VAL A 67 -11.77 16.91 -1.42
CA VAL A 67 -13.06 16.36 -1.00
C VAL A 67 -13.80 17.35 -0.11
N LEU A 68 -13.12 17.95 0.87
CA LEU A 68 -13.73 18.86 1.85
C LEU A 68 -14.03 20.25 1.27
N GLN A 69 -13.42 20.63 0.16
CA GLN A 69 -13.69 21.91 -0.52
C GLN A 69 -15.10 21.94 -1.16
N ASP A 70 -15.66 20.78 -1.54
CA ASP A 70 -16.98 20.67 -2.14
C ASP A 70 -17.87 19.71 -1.35
N ASN A 71 -18.91 20.26 -0.72
CA ASN A 71 -19.89 19.48 0.05
C ASN A 71 -20.57 18.39 -0.79
N THR A 72 -20.75 18.60 -2.09
CA THR A 72 -21.37 17.60 -2.97
C THR A 72 -20.47 16.37 -3.16
N ILE A 73 -19.15 16.55 -3.10
CA ILE A 73 -18.17 15.45 -3.15
C ILE A 73 -18.06 14.78 -1.78
N THR A 74 -18.12 15.55 -0.69
CA THR A 74 -18.05 15.05 0.68
C THR A 74 -19.25 14.17 1.08
N GLU A 75 -20.47 14.49 0.64
CA GLU A 75 -21.66 13.74 1.07
C GLU A 75 -21.80 12.37 0.40
N LYS A 76 -21.36 12.22 -0.85
CA LYS A 76 -21.43 10.95 -1.59
C LYS A 76 -20.71 9.77 -0.91
N PRO A 77 -19.43 9.85 -0.48
CA PRO A 77 -18.76 8.74 0.19
C PRO A 77 -19.36 8.47 1.57
N LYS A 78 -19.88 9.49 2.27
CA LYS A 78 -20.58 9.26 3.55
C LYS A 78 -21.85 8.43 3.34
N LEU A 79 -22.64 8.73 2.31
CA LEU A 79 -23.84 7.97 1.97
C LEU A 79 -23.49 6.54 1.56
N GLU A 80 -22.47 6.38 0.70
CA GLU A 80 -21.99 5.06 0.28
C GLU A 80 -21.50 4.22 1.47
N LEU A 81 -20.69 4.80 2.36
CA LEU A 81 -20.21 4.12 3.57
C LEU A 81 -21.34 3.77 4.55
N LYS A 82 -22.33 4.64 4.73
CA LYS A 82 -23.51 4.36 5.57
C LYS A 82 -24.35 3.24 5.00
N ALA A 83 -24.54 3.21 3.67
CA ALA A 83 -25.27 2.13 3.01
C ALA A 83 -24.53 0.79 3.13
N ALA A 84 -23.21 0.81 3.02
CA ALA A 84 -22.36 -0.36 3.16
C ALA A 84 -22.21 -0.84 4.61
N ASN A 85 -22.39 0.03 5.61
CA ASN A 85 -22.29 -0.29 7.03
C ASN A 85 -23.62 -0.15 7.80
N PRO A 86 -24.52 -1.15 7.74
CA PRO A 86 -25.78 -1.13 8.48
C PRO A 86 -25.63 -1.10 10.01
N ASN A 87 -24.50 -1.58 10.55
CA ASN A 87 -24.22 -1.55 11.98
C ASN A 87 -22.90 -0.80 12.26
N PRO A 88 -22.94 0.51 12.58
CA PRO A 88 -21.75 1.32 12.76
C PRO A 88 -20.84 0.89 13.92
N ASN A 89 -21.32 0.03 14.82
CA ASN A 89 -20.49 -0.54 15.90
C ASN A 89 -19.54 -1.64 15.41
N ILE A 90 -19.76 -2.14 14.18
CA ILE A 90 -18.92 -3.14 13.54
C ILE A 90 -18.19 -2.43 12.39
N GLY A 91 -16.86 -2.50 12.40
CA GLY A 91 -16.05 -1.97 11.31
C GLY A 91 -16.30 -2.74 10.01
N LEU A 92 -16.20 -2.06 8.88
CA LEU A 92 -16.21 -2.72 7.57
C LEU A 92 -14.90 -3.50 7.37
N SER A 93 -14.98 -4.68 6.75
CA SER A 93 -13.80 -5.38 6.26
C SER A 93 -13.15 -4.62 5.11
N LEU A 94 -11.85 -4.86 4.90
CA LEU A 94 -11.13 -4.31 3.75
C LEU A 94 -11.80 -4.71 2.43
N GLU A 95 -12.19 -5.98 2.31
CA GLU A 95 -12.89 -6.50 1.12
C GLU A 95 -14.15 -5.69 0.80
N THR A 96 -14.97 -5.37 1.80
CA THR A 96 -16.18 -4.55 1.58
C THR A 96 -15.83 -3.12 1.15
N LEU A 97 -14.81 -2.50 1.77
CA LEU A 97 -14.38 -1.14 1.43
C LEU A 97 -13.85 -1.06 -0.01
N GLU A 98 -13.11 -2.08 -0.47
CA GLU A 98 -12.58 -2.15 -1.83
C GLU A 98 -13.66 -2.26 -2.90
N GLN A 99 -14.84 -2.78 -2.56
CA GLN A 99 -15.98 -2.85 -3.48
C GLN A 99 -16.76 -1.54 -3.60
N LEU A 100 -16.48 -0.53 -2.79
CA LEU A 100 -17.20 0.74 -2.82
C LEU A 100 -16.71 1.60 -4.00
N PRO A 101 -17.53 1.80 -5.06
CA PRO A 101 -17.06 2.43 -6.29
C PRO A 101 -16.70 3.90 -6.12
N TYR A 102 -17.47 4.68 -5.35
CA TYR A 102 -17.21 6.11 -5.18
C TYR A 102 -16.00 6.37 -4.29
N LEU A 103 -15.87 5.64 -3.18
CA LEU A 103 -14.66 5.66 -2.34
C LEU A 103 -13.41 5.30 -3.15
N SER A 104 -13.49 4.22 -3.93
CA SER A 104 -12.40 3.80 -4.83
C SER A 104 -12.09 4.87 -5.88
N ALA A 105 -13.10 5.55 -6.42
CA ALA A 105 -12.91 6.64 -7.37
C ALA A 105 -12.21 7.85 -6.71
N ILE A 106 -12.57 8.22 -5.48
CA ILE A 106 -11.90 9.28 -4.72
C ILE A 106 -10.41 8.95 -4.52
N ILE A 107 -10.10 7.73 -4.10
CA ILE A 107 -8.70 7.31 -3.86
C ILE A 107 -7.90 7.37 -5.17
N LYS A 108 -8.45 6.84 -6.27
CA LYS A 108 -7.81 6.88 -7.59
C LYS A 108 -7.59 8.31 -8.07
N GLU A 109 -8.59 9.17 -7.91
CA GLU A 109 -8.49 10.57 -8.32
C GLU A 109 -7.49 11.34 -7.44
N GLY A 110 -7.49 11.07 -6.14
CA GLY A 110 -6.49 11.55 -5.20
C GLY A 110 -5.07 11.22 -5.61
N ILE A 111 -4.82 9.97 -6.03
CA ILE A 111 -3.52 9.54 -6.55
C ILE A 111 -3.18 10.29 -7.86
N ARG A 112 -4.15 10.44 -8.78
CA ARG A 112 -3.96 11.13 -10.06
C ARG A 112 -3.55 12.58 -9.88
N ILE A 113 -4.22 13.32 -9.00
CA ILE A 113 -3.96 14.75 -8.78
C ILE A 113 -2.70 14.99 -7.95
N SER A 114 -2.40 14.11 -6.99
CA SER A 114 -1.28 14.32 -6.06
C SER A 114 0.09 14.26 -6.74
N SER A 115 0.21 13.53 -7.85
CA SER A 115 1.43 13.48 -8.70
C SER A 115 2.74 13.43 -7.88
N ILE A 116 2.82 12.56 -6.88
CA ILE A 116 3.91 12.55 -5.86
C ILE A 116 5.29 12.39 -6.49
N VAL A 117 5.37 11.62 -7.58
CA VAL A 117 6.58 11.46 -8.37
C VAL A 117 6.34 12.07 -9.74
N ILE A 118 6.79 13.32 -9.91
CA ILE A 118 6.68 14.06 -11.17
C ILE A 118 7.83 13.78 -12.15
N SER A 119 8.93 13.20 -11.66
CA SER A 119 10.06 12.84 -12.51
C SER A 119 9.81 11.50 -13.20
N ARG A 120 10.43 11.31 -14.37
CA ARG A 120 10.55 9.98 -14.96
C ARG A 120 11.44 9.13 -14.06
N LEU A 121 11.08 7.87 -13.85
CA LEU A 121 11.96 6.94 -13.15
C LEU A 121 13.22 6.73 -14.00
N PRO A 122 14.42 7.08 -13.50
CA PRO A 122 15.63 6.90 -14.26
C PRO A 122 15.84 5.41 -14.56
N ARG A 123 16.35 5.14 -15.76
CA ARG A 123 16.74 3.81 -16.24
C ARG A 123 18.10 3.97 -16.90
N ILE A 124 18.99 3.02 -16.63
CA ILE A 124 20.29 2.89 -17.27
C ILE A 124 20.15 1.71 -18.23
N ALA A 125 20.39 1.93 -19.51
CA ALA A 125 20.38 0.88 -20.52
C ALA A 125 21.81 0.42 -20.80
N GLU A 126 22.03 -0.89 -20.76
CA GLU A 126 23.33 -1.49 -21.11
C GLU A 126 23.53 -1.59 -22.63
N GLU A 127 22.44 -1.52 -23.39
CA GLU A 127 22.42 -1.57 -24.85
C GLU A 127 21.68 -0.38 -25.45
N SER A 128 21.85 -0.17 -26.76
CA SER A 128 21.11 0.89 -27.45
C SER A 128 19.64 0.49 -27.62
N LEU A 129 18.73 1.33 -27.10
CA LEU A 129 17.29 1.11 -27.21
C LEU A 129 16.74 1.75 -28.47
N LYS A 130 16.00 0.98 -29.28
CA LYS A 130 15.35 1.49 -30.49
C LYS A 130 13.89 1.83 -30.21
N TYR A 131 13.47 3.05 -30.47
CA TYR A 131 12.07 3.46 -30.32
C TYR A 131 11.65 4.44 -31.41
N GLN A 132 10.63 4.11 -32.20
CA GLN A 132 10.07 4.99 -33.25
C GLN A 132 11.13 5.65 -34.16
N GLY A 133 12.15 4.88 -34.58
CA GLY A 133 13.24 5.39 -35.44
C GLY A 133 14.37 6.10 -34.69
N TRP A 134 14.26 6.27 -33.38
CA TRP A 134 15.33 6.77 -32.52
C TRP A 134 16.19 5.61 -32.02
N ASP A 135 17.51 5.77 -32.10
CA ASP A 135 18.49 4.95 -31.41
C ASP A 135 18.96 5.70 -30.15
N ILE A 136 18.51 5.25 -28.98
CA ILE A 136 18.90 5.80 -27.68
C ILE A 136 20.17 5.05 -27.26
N PRO A 137 21.30 5.74 -27.04
CA PRO A 137 22.55 5.08 -26.69
C PRO A 137 22.50 4.46 -25.28
N PRO A 138 23.36 3.47 -24.99
CA PRO A 138 23.55 2.98 -23.63
C PRO A 138 24.12 4.08 -22.72
N GLY A 139 23.82 3.99 -21.42
CA GLY A 139 24.21 4.99 -20.41
C GLY A 139 23.03 5.62 -19.69
#